data_AF-A0A352Q0A0-F1
#
_entry.id   AF-A0A352Q0A0-F1
#
_cell.length_a   1.000
_cell.length_b   1.000
_cell.length_c   1.000
_cell.angle_alpha   90.00
_cell.angle_beta   90.00
_cell.angle_gamma   90.00
#
_symmetry.space_group_name_H-M   'P 1'
#
loop_
_entity.id
_entity.type
_entity.pdbx_description
1 polymer ?
#
loop_
_entity_poly.entity_id
_entity_poly.type
_entity_poly.pdbx_seq_one_letter_code
_entity_poly.pdbx_strand_id
1 'polypeptide(L)'
;MKQVLFPAVIAAALAQPVFADAGDRIEARLDHRGDRIEDRLDHRGDRINEKLDHRGERINDRLDRAADRAEAQGKDRLAARLDRKGDRVERRLDRKGDRIDRHLDRKGQRIDRRLDRKGQRVDRRLDRRH
;
A
#
# COMPACT_ATOMS: atom_id res chain seq x y z
N MET A 1 15.12 71.37 6.50
CA MET A 1 15.90 70.14 6.79
C MET A 1 14.92 69.14 7.39
N LYS A 2 14.34 68.24 6.58
CA LYS A 2 14.67 66.79 6.49
C LYS A 2 14.87 66.14 7.86
N GLN A 3 14.06 65.13 8.21
CA GLN A 3 14.48 63.78 8.67
C GLN A 3 13.25 62.85 8.78
N VAL A 4 12.89 62.21 7.66
CA VAL A 4 12.92 60.76 7.36
C VAL A 4 11.91 59.89 8.15
N LEU A 5 10.83 59.57 7.43
CA LEU A 5 9.83 58.54 7.71
C LEU A 5 10.36 57.14 7.34
N PHE A 6 10.14 56.17 8.23
CA PHE A 6 10.18 54.70 8.07
C PHE A 6 11.49 54.01 7.62
N PRO A 7 11.92 52.96 8.37
CA PRO A 7 11.67 51.62 7.84
C PRO A 7 11.47 50.57 8.97
N ALA A 8 10.23 50.33 9.38
CA ALA A 8 9.88 49.13 10.15
C ALA A 8 8.80 48.27 9.48
N VAL A 9 8.16 48.78 8.43
CA VAL A 9 7.02 48.11 7.77
C VAL A 9 7.47 47.22 6.59
N ILE A 10 8.68 47.41 6.05
CA ILE A 10 9.14 46.66 4.86
C ILE A 10 9.66 45.25 5.22
N ALA A 11 10.09 44.99 6.45
CA ALA A 11 10.55 43.66 6.86
C ALA A 11 9.42 42.63 7.04
N ALA A 12 8.18 43.08 7.28
CA ALA A 12 7.03 42.20 7.49
C ALA A 12 6.41 41.70 6.16
N ALA A 13 6.49 42.48 5.09
CA ALA A 13 5.86 42.16 3.81
C ALA A 13 6.62 41.12 2.96
N LEU A 14 7.94 40.98 3.17
CA LEU A 14 8.77 40.01 2.42
C LEU A 14 8.84 38.62 3.07
N ALA A 15 8.41 38.49 4.33
CA ALA A 15 8.40 37.23 5.05
C ALA A 15 7.21 36.33 4.67
N GLN A 16 6.06 36.92 4.36
CA GLN A 16 4.81 36.20 4.07
C GLN A 16 4.88 35.23 2.87
N PRO A 17 5.43 35.60 1.68
CA PRO A 17 5.42 34.70 0.52
C PRO A 17 6.38 33.51 0.66
N VAL A 18 7.47 33.64 1.44
CA VAL A 18 8.50 32.60 1.58
C VAL A 18 8.02 31.44 2.46
N PHE A 19 7.19 31.71 3.47
CA PHE A 19 6.66 30.67 4.37
C PHE A 19 5.48 29.90 3.77
N ALA A 20 4.64 30.55 2.95
CA ALA A 20 3.62 29.87 2.16
C ALA A 20 4.25 28.90 1.14
N ASP A 21 5.24 29.36 0.36
CA ASP A 21 5.98 28.51 -0.60
C ASP A 21 6.71 27.34 0.09
N ALA A 22 7.21 27.55 1.32
CA ALA A 22 7.81 26.46 2.09
C ALA A 22 6.80 25.42 2.58
N GLY A 23 5.56 25.83 2.88
CA GLY A 23 4.46 24.94 3.25
C GLY A 23 4.01 24.07 2.10
N ASP A 24 3.70 24.71 0.97
CA ASP A 24 3.26 24.05 -0.27
C ASP A 24 4.28 23.00 -0.74
N ARG A 25 5.59 23.33 -0.65
CA ARG A 25 6.66 22.37 -0.98
C ARG A 25 6.73 21.19 -0.03
N ILE A 26 6.40 21.36 1.25
CA ILE A 26 6.41 20.25 2.21
C ILE A 26 5.19 19.34 1.98
N GLU A 27 4.02 19.93 1.75
CA GLU A 27 2.78 19.20 1.43
C GLU A 27 2.97 18.36 0.16
N ALA A 28 3.41 18.97 -0.94
CA ALA A 28 3.68 18.26 -2.20
C ALA A 28 4.69 17.11 -2.04
N ARG A 29 5.67 17.24 -1.12
CA ARG A 29 6.62 16.16 -0.81
C ARG A 29 6.01 15.06 0.05
N LEU A 30 5.03 15.36 0.89
CA LEU A 30 4.31 14.36 1.67
C LEU A 30 3.36 13.57 0.78
N ASP A 31 2.65 14.25 -0.12
CA ASP A 31 1.73 13.62 -1.09
C ASP A 31 2.48 12.69 -2.02
N HIS A 32 3.52 13.18 -2.71
CA HIS A 32 4.33 12.33 -3.58
C HIS A 32 4.93 11.13 -2.82
N ARG A 33 5.24 11.31 -1.53
CA ARG A 33 5.73 10.21 -0.70
C ARG A 33 4.61 9.22 -0.33
N GLY A 34 3.39 9.69 -0.16
CA GLY A 34 2.17 8.87 -0.02
C GLY A 34 1.96 8.01 -1.26
N ASP A 35 1.83 8.63 -2.42
CA ASP A 35 1.61 7.96 -3.71
C ASP A 35 2.65 6.86 -3.96
N ARG A 36 3.94 7.18 -3.77
CA ARG A 36 5.02 6.20 -3.97
C ARG A 36 4.93 5.02 -3.01
N ILE A 37 4.39 5.22 -1.81
CA ILE A 37 4.21 4.13 -0.86
C ILE A 37 3.01 3.28 -1.27
N GLU A 38 1.90 3.89 -1.69
CA GLU A 38 0.71 3.20 -2.22
C GLU A 38 1.09 2.33 -3.41
N ASP A 39 1.73 2.90 -4.45
CA ASP A 39 2.22 2.16 -5.62
C ASP A 39 3.06 0.93 -5.23
N ARG A 40 3.92 1.11 -4.21
CA ARG A 40 4.80 0.03 -3.72
C ARG A 40 4.04 -1.05 -2.97
N LEU A 41 2.95 -0.71 -2.28
CA LEU A 41 2.10 -1.68 -1.61
C LEU A 41 1.28 -2.46 -2.63
N ASP A 42 0.73 -1.79 -3.63
CA ASP A 42 -0.08 -2.40 -4.70
C ASP A 42 0.76 -3.37 -5.52
N HIS A 43 1.89 -2.91 -6.06
CA HIS A 43 2.83 -3.80 -6.78
C HIS A 43 3.32 -4.98 -5.94
N ARG A 44 3.40 -4.80 -4.61
CA ARG A 44 3.76 -5.89 -3.71
C ARG A 44 2.59 -6.86 -3.52
N GLY A 45 1.36 -6.36 -3.46
CA GLY A 45 0.13 -7.15 -3.44
C GLY A 45 0.03 -8.01 -4.70
N ASP A 46 0.10 -7.38 -5.86
CA ASP A 46 0.02 -8.05 -7.17
C ASP A 46 1.04 -9.20 -7.28
N ARG A 47 2.31 -8.92 -6.97
CA ARG A 47 3.38 -9.93 -7.01
C ARG A 47 3.14 -11.08 -6.03
N ILE A 48 2.49 -10.82 -4.90
CA ILE A 48 2.15 -11.90 -3.96
C ILE A 48 1.01 -12.74 -4.51
N ASN A 49 -0.02 -12.11 -5.07
CA ASN A 49 -1.18 -12.81 -5.64
C ASN A 49 -0.75 -13.67 -6.83
N GLU A 50 0.02 -13.14 -7.77
CA GLU A 50 0.60 -13.90 -8.90
C GLU A 50 1.41 -15.12 -8.41
N LYS A 51 2.20 -14.97 -7.35
CA LYS A 51 2.94 -16.09 -6.75
C LYS A 51 2.05 -17.13 -6.07
N LEU A 52 0.92 -16.72 -5.50
CA LEU A 52 -0.04 -17.64 -4.90
C LEU A 52 -0.78 -18.41 -5.99
N ASP A 53 -1.18 -17.74 -7.07
CA ASP A 53 -1.88 -18.32 -8.20
C ASP A 53 -1.02 -19.37 -8.90
N HIS A 54 0.20 -19.02 -9.31
CA HIS A 54 1.15 -19.97 -9.89
C HIS A 54 1.47 -21.15 -8.96
N ARG A 55 1.46 -20.92 -7.65
CA ARG A 55 1.65 -22.00 -6.69
C ARG A 55 0.41 -22.89 -6.61
N GLY A 56 -0.79 -22.32 -6.67
CA GLY A 56 -2.05 -23.02 -6.73
C GLY A 56 -2.14 -23.91 -7.96
N GLU A 57 -1.93 -23.33 -9.14
CA GLU A 57 -1.88 -24.03 -10.43
C GLU A 57 -0.94 -25.23 -10.35
N ARG A 58 0.33 -25.03 -9.96
CA ARG A 58 1.31 -26.12 -9.87
C ARG A 58 0.94 -27.23 -8.89
N ILE A 59 0.17 -26.93 -7.84
CA ILE A 59 -0.30 -27.94 -6.90
C ILE A 59 -1.48 -28.71 -7.49
N ASN A 60 -2.46 -28.02 -8.06
CA ASN A 60 -3.61 -28.63 -8.71
C ASN A 60 -3.15 -29.57 -9.83
N ASP A 61 -2.31 -29.07 -10.72
CA ASP A 61 -1.61 -29.82 -11.76
C ASP A 61 -0.98 -31.14 -11.29
N ARG A 62 -0.41 -31.15 -10.08
CA ARG A 62 0.24 -32.35 -9.52
C ARG A 62 -0.77 -33.30 -8.90
N LEU A 63 -1.84 -32.76 -8.32
CA LEU A 63 -2.92 -33.53 -7.71
C LEU A 63 -3.77 -34.18 -8.79
N ASP A 64 -4.12 -33.45 -9.85
CA ASP A 64 -4.91 -33.96 -10.98
C ASP A 64 -4.17 -35.10 -11.67
N ARG A 65 -2.89 -34.90 -12.06
CA ARG A 65 -2.06 -35.99 -12.61
C ARG A 65 -1.89 -37.18 -11.67
N ALA A 66 -2.04 -36.99 -10.36
CA ALA A 66 -1.99 -38.10 -9.41
C ALA A 66 -3.36 -38.79 -9.28
N ALA A 67 -4.45 -38.04 -9.39
CA ALA A 67 -5.81 -38.56 -9.44
C ALA A 67 -6.04 -39.39 -10.70
N ASP A 68 -5.68 -38.87 -11.88
CA ASP A 68 -5.76 -39.57 -13.16
C ASP A 68 -5.00 -40.91 -13.13
N ARG A 69 -3.79 -40.90 -12.55
CA ARG A 69 -2.98 -42.12 -12.39
C ARG A 69 -3.60 -43.10 -11.40
N ALA A 70 -4.32 -42.63 -10.39
CA ALA A 70 -5.03 -43.49 -9.46
C ALA A 70 -6.26 -44.11 -10.13
N GLU A 71 -7.02 -43.33 -10.88
CA GLU A 71 -8.18 -43.79 -11.65
C GLU A 71 -7.78 -44.84 -12.69
N ALA A 72 -6.71 -44.59 -13.46
CA ALA A 72 -6.16 -45.55 -14.41
C ALA A 72 -5.71 -46.88 -13.77
N GLN A 73 -5.50 -46.92 -12.46
CA GLN A 73 -5.17 -48.12 -11.68
C GLN A 73 -6.40 -48.73 -10.97
N GLY A 74 -7.61 -48.25 -11.24
CA GLY A 74 -8.85 -48.66 -10.57
C GLY A 74 -8.94 -48.24 -9.10
N LYS A 75 -8.21 -47.19 -8.70
CA LYS A 75 -8.16 -46.68 -7.32
C LYS A 75 -9.06 -45.45 -7.14
N ASP A 76 -10.34 -45.57 -7.47
CA ASP A 76 -11.29 -44.44 -7.51
C ASP A 76 -11.40 -43.70 -6.17
N ARG A 77 -11.35 -44.43 -5.04
CA ARG A 77 -11.37 -43.82 -3.70
C ARG A 77 -10.15 -42.93 -3.44
N LEU A 78 -9.00 -43.28 -4.02
CA LEU A 78 -7.78 -42.48 -3.91
C LEU A 78 -7.87 -41.26 -4.82
N ALA A 79 -8.33 -41.41 -6.06
CA ALA A 79 -8.57 -40.30 -6.99
C ALA A 79 -9.48 -39.24 -6.35
N ALA A 80 -10.67 -39.64 -5.89
CA ALA A 80 -11.61 -38.75 -5.21
C ALA A 80 -11.06 -38.12 -3.91
N ARG A 81 -10.04 -38.73 -3.27
CA ARG A 81 -9.36 -38.13 -2.11
C ARG A 81 -8.35 -37.07 -2.54
N LEU A 82 -7.70 -37.24 -3.69
CA LEU A 82 -6.76 -36.29 -4.26
C LEU A 82 -7.49 -35.04 -4.78
N ASP A 83 -8.64 -35.20 -5.43
CA ASP A 83 -9.47 -34.06 -5.89
C ASP A 83 -9.92 -33.20 -4.72
N ARG A 84 -10.52 -33.83 -3.70
CA ARG A 84 -10.91 -33.14 -2.44
C ARG A 84 -9.73 -32.47 -1.74
N LYS A 85 -8.52 -32.98 -1.93
CA LYS A 85 -7.30 -32.35 -1.40
C LYS A 85 -6.94 -31.12 -2.24
N GLY A 86 -7.12 -31.16 -3.56
CA GLY A 86 -7.02 -30.01 -4.48
C GLY A 86 -7.92 -28.87 -4.02
N ASP A 87 -9.22 -29.11 -3.89
CA ASP A 87 -10.18 -28.06 -3.46
C ASP A 87 -9.81 -27.49 -2.07
N ARG A 88 -9.25 -28.32 -1.18
CA ARG A 88 -8.82 -27.86 0.14
C ARG A 88 -7.57 -26.99 0.06
N VAL A 89 -6.66 -27.27 -0.87
CA VAL A 89 -5.49 -26.42 -1.11
C VAL A 89 -5.92 -25.08 -1.69
N GLU A 90 -6.77 -25.09 -2.71
CA GLU A 90 -7.31 -23.89 -3.35
C GLU A 90 -7.95 -22.95 -2.32
N ARG A 91 -8.94 -23.45 -1.56
CA ARG A 91 -9.58 -22.68 -0.47
C ARG A 91 -8.60 -22.15 0.59
N ARG A 92 -7.44 -22.80 0.78
CA ARG A 92 -6.42 -22.31 1.72
C ARG A 92 -5.54 -21.22 1.11
N LEU A 93 -5.30 -21.27 -0.19
CA LEU A 93 -4.57 -20.24 -0.92
C LEU A 93 -5.42 -18.97 -1.05
N ASP A 94 -6.71 -19.08 -1.38
CA ASP A 94 -7.62 -17.93 -1.47
C ASP A 94 -7.69 -17.17 -0.15
N ARG A 95 -7.99 -17.88 0.95
CA ARG A 95 -8.01 -17.29 2.30
C ARG A 95 -6.68 -16.65 2.71
N LYS A 96 -5.57 -17.18 2.16
CA LYS A 96 -4.25 -16.62 2.40
C LYS A 96 -4.07 -15.32 1.59
N GLY A 97 -4.50 -15.28 0.33
CA GLY A 97 -4.58 -14.07 -0.50
C GLY A 97 -5.38 -12.99 0.22
N ASP A 98 -6.63 -13.28 0.57
CA ASP A 98 -7.52 -12.34 1.29
C ASP A 98 -6.89 -11.78 2.58
N ARG A 99 -6.14 -12.62 3.31
CA ARG A 99 -5.47 -12.19 4.55
C ARG A 99 -4.32 -11.24 4.26
N ILE A 100 -3.59 -11.46 3.17
CA ILE A 100 -2.50 -10.59 2.74
C ILE A 100 -3.06 -9.26 2.25
N ASP A 101 -4.10 -9.27 1.43
CA ASP A 101 -4.73 -8.05 0.91
C ASP A 101 -5.22 -7.18 2.07
N ARG A 102 -6.02 -7.75 2.99
CA ARG A 102 -6.45 -7.04 4.21
C ARG A 102 -5.30 -6.52 5.07
N HIS A 103 -4.14 -7.18 5.04
CA HIS A 103 -2.97 -6.71 5.78
C HIS A 103 -2.31 -5.52 5.07
N LEU A 104 -2.24 -5.54 3.75
CA LEU A 104 -1.72 -4.44 2.94
C LEU A 104 -2.63 -3.22 3.03
N ASP A 105 -3.96 -3.38 2.94
CA ASP A 105 -4.92 -2.28 3.08
C ASP A 105 -4.78 -1.56 4.43
N ARG A 106 -4.75 -2.33 5.53
CA ARG A 106 -4.57 -1.76 6.87
C ARG A 106 -3.23 -1.07 7.02
N LYS A 107 -2.21 -1.54 6.30
CA LYS A 107 -0.89 -0.93 6.30
C LYS A 107 -0.90 0.39 5.53
N GLY A 108 -1.55 0.45 4.37
CA GLY A 108 -1.82 1.67 3.60
C GLY A 108 -2.52 2.71 4.48
N GLN A 109 -3.71 2.37 4.99
CA GLN A 109 -4.49 3.24 5.89
C GLN A 109 -3.72 3.74 7.14
N ARG A 110 -2.73 2.99 7.63
CA ARG A 110 -1.89 3.42 8.76
C ARG A 110 -0.84 4.44 8.32
N ILE A 111 -0.35 4.32 7.09
CA ILE A 111 0.60 5.25 6.49
C ILE A 111 -0.11 6.56 6.16
N ASP A 112 -1.31 6.51 5.56
CA ASP A 112 -2.08 7.71 5.18
C ASP A 112 -2.36 8.55 6.43
N ARG A 113 -2.94 7.92 7.46
CA ARG A 113 -3.15 8.57 8.78
C ARG A 113 -1.88 9.15 9.41
N ARG A 114 -0.70 8.60 9.11
CA ARG A 114 0.58 9.16 9.60
C ARG A 114 1.03 10.35 8.76
N LEU A 115 0.78 10.34 7.45
CA LEU A 115 1.06 11.45 6.54
C LEU A 115 0.12 12.62 6.83
N ASP A 116 -1.19 12.38 6.99
CA ASP A 116 -2.18 13.41 7.35
C ASP A 116 -1.79 14.14 8.64
N ARG A 117 -1.48 13.38 9.69
CA ARG A 117 -1.04 13.95 10.98
C ARG A 117 0.26 14.73 10.86
N LYS A 118 1.10 14.38 9.89
CA LYS A 118 2.35 15.09 9.63
C LYS A 118 2.07 16.38 8.85
N GLY A 119 1.19 16.37 7.85
CA GLY A 119 0.68 17.56 7.16
C GLY A 119 0.08 18.55 8.15
N GLN A 120 -0.90 18.13 8.95
CA GLN A 120 -1.52 18.96 10.00
C GLN A 120 -0.55 19.53 11.05
N ARG A 121 0.61 18.90 11.26
CA ARG A 121 1.66 19.42 12.15
C ARG A 121 2.52 20.48 11.46
N VAL A 122 2.70 20.37 10.15
CA VAL A 122 3.37 21.37 9.33
C VAL A 122 2.48 22.60 9.26
N ASP A 123 1.20 22.45 8.91
CA ASP A 123 0.24 23.57 8.81
C ASP A 123 0.20 24.38 10.11
N ARG A 124 -0.02 23.70 11.24
CA ARG A 124 -0.01 24.36 12.57
C ARG A 124 1.30 25.06 12.92
N ARG A 125 2.44 24.64 12.36
CA ARG A 125 3.73 25.31 12.60
C ARG A 125 3.90 26.54 11.72
N LEU A 126 3.32 26.52 10.51
CA LEU A 126 3.30 27.65 9.60
C LEU A 126 2.33 28.70 10.13
N ASP A 127 1.12 28.31 10.53
CA ASP A 127 0.11 29.20 11.11
C ASP A 127 0.61 29.97 12.33
N ARG A 128 1.44 29.34 13.18
CA ARG A 128 2.03 29.99 14.38
C ARG A 128 3.18 30.94 14.07
N ARG A 129 3.72 30.90 12.85
CA ARG A 129 4.80 31.79 12.39
C ARG A 129 4.27 32.99 11.61
N HIS A 130 2.98 32.97 11.25
CA HIS A 130 2.21 34.11 10.76
C HIS A 130 1.54 34.84 11.93
#